data_AF-A0A7V1N2V9-F1
#
_entry.id   AF-A0A7V1N2V9-F1
#
_cell.length_a   1.000
_cell.length_b   1.000
_cell.length_c   1.000
_cell.angle_alpha   90.00
_cell.angle_beta   90.00
_cell.angle_gamma   90.00
#
_symmetry.space_group_name_H-M   'P 1'
#
loop_
_entity.id
_entity.type
_entity.pdbx_description
1 polymer ?
#
loop_
_entity_poly.entity_id
_entity_poly.type
_entity_poly.pdbx_seq_one_letter_code
_entity_poly.pdbx_strand_id
1 'polypeptide(L)'
;MLKEIIDEHMQKVPAVKDYCKRCLETKRWSGGIVLMVLDAAFTSVGLNYFQIVMPRVEKFRQEFVKTGRINGLEDLMNVDANDKDIEKTWKNKRSWKIAKSIASYLVKIKQEKKLDD
;
A
#
# COMPACT_ATOMS: atom_id res chain seq x y z
N MET A 1 -27.99 21.87 -8.99
CA MET A 1 -28.68 21.25 -7.84
C MET A 1 -27.82 20.24 -7.08
N LEU A 2 -27.55 19.01 -7.56
CA LEU A 2 -26.76 18.04 -6.77
C LEU A 2 -25.30 18.46 -6.54
N LYS A 3 -24.64 18.97 -7.58
CA LYS A 3 -23.26 19.47 -7.48
C LYS A 3 -23.13 20.58 -6.44
N GLU A 4 -24.05 21.55 -6.45
CA GLU A 4 -24.04 22.67 -5.49
C GLU A 4 -24.22 22.18 -4.05
N ILE A 5 -25.11 21.21 -3.82
CA ILE A 5 -25.29 20.58 -2.50
C ILE A 5 -23.99 19.88 -2.06
N ILE A 6 -23.38 19.09 -2.95
CA ILE A 6 -22.11 18.41 -2.67
C ILE A 6 -21.01 19.44 -2.38
N ASP A 7 -20.90 20.49 -3.19
CA ASP A 7 -19.88 21.53 -3.04
C ASP A 7 -20.03 22.26 -1.70
N GLU A 8 -21.26 22.58 -1.26
CA GLU A 8 -21.52 23.16 0.07
C GLU A 8 -21.08 22.21 1.21
N HIS A 9 -21.35 20.90 1.08
CA HIS A 9 -20.87 19.93 2.07
C HIS A 9 -19.35 19.77 2.06
N MET A 10 -18.72 19.78 0.89
CA MET A 10 -17.26 19.68 0.76
C MET A 10 -16.54 20.88 1.36
N GLN A 11 -17.15 22.07 1.33
CA GLN A 11 -16.61 23.27 2.01
C GLN A 11 -16.51 23.10 3.53
N LYS A 12 -17.33 22.23 4.15
CA LYS A 12 -17.28 21.95 5.60
C LYS A 12 -16.06 21.11 5.99
N VAL A 13 -15.40 20.47 5.03
CA VAL A 13 -14.25 19.56 5.24
C VAL A 13 -13.10 19.87 4.28
N PRO A 14 -12.53 21.10 4.31
CA PRO A 14 -11.53 21.53 3.33
C PRO A 14 -10.28 20.64 3.30
N ALA A 15 -9.93 20.01 4.43
CA ALA A 15 -8.81 19.08 4.55
C ALA A 15 -8.92 17.85 3.61
N VAL A 16 -10.12 17.47 3.16
CA VAL A 16 -10.30 16.37 2.19
C VAL A 16 -9.55 16.67 0.89
N LYS A 17 -9.53 17.93 0.45
CA LYS A 17 -8.78 18.35 -0.74
C LYS A 17 -7.29 18.04 -0.59
N ASP A 18 -6.73 18.32 0.59
CA ASP A 18 -5.31 18.07 0.87
C ASP A 18 -5.02 16.56 0.95
N TYR A 19 -5.91 15.77 1.55
CA TYR A 19 -5.79 14.31 1.56
C TYR A 19 -5.85 13.72 0.15
N CYS A 20 -6.78 14.17 -0.69
CA CYS A 20 -6.88 13.75 -2.09
C CYS A 20 -5.63 14.14 -2.88
N LYS A 21 -5.13 15.38 -2.71
CA LYS A 21 -3.91 15.84 -3.35
C LYS A 21 -2.71 14.97 -2.96
N ARG A 22 -2.56 14.65 -1.68
CA ARG A 22 -1.49 13.74 -1.20
C ARG A 22 -1.58 12.35 -1.83
N CYS A 23 -2.78 11.82 -2.05
CA CYS A 23 -2.95 10.54 -2.74
C CYS A 23 -2.50 10.61 -4.20
N LEU A 24 -2.85 11.69 -4.91
CA LEU A 24 -2.46 11.92 -6.31
C LEU A 24 -0.94 12.16 -6.45
N GLU A 25 -0.31 12.74 -5.44
CA GLU A 25 1.15 12.94 -5.37
C GLU A 25 1.89 11.71 -4.84
N THR A 26 1.23 10.55 -4.71
CA THR A 26 1.84 9.29 -4.25
C THR A 26 2.43 9.39 -2.83
N LYS A 27 1.94 10.32 -1.99
CA LYS A 27 2.44 10.55 -0.61
C LYS A 27 1.81 9.65 0.44
N ARG A 28 0.95 8.69 0.04
CA ARG A 28 0.41 7.68 0.96
C ARG A 28 1.57 6.87 1.53
N TRP A 29 1.47 6.49 2.81
CA TRP A 29 2.57 5.83 3.51
C TRP A 29 3.91 6.57 3.46
N SER A 30 3.87 7.92 3.41
CA SER A 30 5.05 8.78 3.25
C SER A 30 5.85 8.52 1.97
N GLY A 31 5.18 8.06 0.90
CA GLY A 31 5.84 7.70 -0.37
C GLY A 31 6.36 6.28 -0.42
N GLY A 32 6.19 5.47 0.64
CA GLY A 32 6.66 4.09 0.66
C GLY A 32 5.86 3.18 -0.27
N ILE A 33 6.36 2.97 -1.49
CA ILE A 33 5.68 2.20 -2.54
C ILE A 33 5.38 0.76 -2.11
N VAL A 34 6.29 0.11 -1.38
CA VAL A 34 6.09 -1.23 -0.77
C VAL A 34 4.82 -1.26 0.07
N LEU A 35 4.63 -0.26 0.93
CA LEU A 35 3.47 -0.18 1.81
C LEU A 35 2.19 0.13 1.04
N MET A 36 2.29 0.93 -0.03
CA MET A 36 1.15 1.21 -0.92
C MET A 36 0.68 -0.06 -1.66
N VAL A 37 1.61 -0.88 -2.15
CA VAL A 37 1.31 -2.17 -2.78
C VAL A 37 0.62 -3.11 -1.78
N LEU A 38 1.13 -3.20 -0.56
CA LEU A 38 0.54 -4.02 0.50
C LEU A 38 -0.86 -3.54 0.88
N ASP A 39 -1.04 -2.23 1.08
CA ASP A 39 -2.33 -1.61 1.39
C ASP A 39 -3.38 -1.91 0.31
N ALA A 40 -3.02 -1.74 -0.97
CA ALA A 40 -3.89 -2.02 -2.11
C ALA A 40 -4.24 -3.51 -2.21
N ALA A 41 -3.25 -4.39 -2.10
CA ALA A 41 -3.42 -5.84 -2.19
C ALA A 41 -4.28 -6.40 -1.05
N PHE A 42 -4.20 -5.81 0.14
CA PHE A 42 -5.06 -6.23 1.25
C PHE A 42 -6.47 -5.68 1.12
N THR A 43 -6.59 -4.41 0.74
CA THR A 43 -7.89 -3.76 0.53
C THR A 43 -8.70 -4.45 -0.54
N SER A 44 -8.05 -4.99 -1.59
CA SER A 44 -8.75 -5.74 -2.66
C SER A 44 -9.41 -7.04 -2.18
N VAL A 45 -9.16 -7.50 -0.95
CA VAL A 45 -9.85 -8.66 -0.35
C VAL A 45 -11.18 -8.27 0.32
N GLY A 46 -11.47 -6.97 0.47
CA GLY A 46 -12.73 -6.48 1.05
C GLY A 46 -12.80 -6.55 2.58
N LEU A 47 -11.65 -6.61 3.26
CA LEU A 47 -11.57 -6.55 4.72
C LEU A 47 -11.73 -5.10 5.22
N ASN A 48 -12.16 -4.95 6.47
CA ASN A 48 -12.30 -3.63 7.09
C ASN A 48 -10.95 -2.88 7.08
N TYR A 49 -10.94 -1.71 6.44
CA TYR A 49 -9.73 -0.94 6.24
C TYR A 49 -9.07 -0.52 7.56
N PHE A 50 -9.82 0.13 8.45
CA PHE A 50 -9.29 0.71 9.68
C PHE A 50 -9.00 -0.32 10.76
N GLN A 51 -9.75 -1.42 10.81
CA GLN A 51 -9.60 -2.46 11.84
C GLN A 51 -8.60 -3.55 11.45
N ILE A 52 -8.41 -3.82 10.15
CA ILE A 52 -7.60 -4.96 9.69
C ILE A 52 -6.47 -4.53 8.77
N VAL A 53 -6.77 -3.82 7.67
CA VAL A 53 -5.76 -3.52 6.64
C VAL A 53 -4.68 -2.59 7.18
N MET A 54 -5.07 -1.40 7.63
CA MET A 54 -4.14 -0.37 8.09
C MET A 54 -3.26 -0.87 9.25
N PRO A 55 -3.79 -1.54 10.31
CA PRO A 55 -2.94 -2.09 11.37
C PRO A 55 -1.94 -3.16 10.89
N ARG A 56 -2.32 -4.00 9.92
CA ARG A 56 -1.42 -5.02 9.38
C ARG A 56 -0.32 -4.44 8.51
N VAL A 57 -0.63 -3.44 7.68
CA VAL A 57 0.38 -2.73 6.88
C VAL A 57 1.35 -1.98 7.79
N GLU A 58 0.86 -1.33 8.84
CA GLU A 58 1.72 -0.67 9.83
C GLU A 58 2.60 -1.67 10.58
N LYS A 59 2.06 -2.82 11.00
CA LYS A 59 2.85 -3.87 11.61
C LYS A 59 3.97 -4.37 10.68
N PHE A 60 3.65 -4.59 9.40
CA PHE A 60 4.62 -4.98 8.39
C PHE A 60 5.72 -3.93 8.21
N ARG A 61 5.35 -2.63 8.19
CA ARG A 61 6.30 -1.51 8.12
C ARG A 61 7.31 -1.57 9.26
N GLN A 62 6.84 -1.79 10.49
CA GLN A 62 7.71 -1.80 11.68
C GLN A 62 8.65 -3.01 11.69
N GLU A 63 8.15 -4.19 11.30
CA GLU A 63 8.93 -5.43 11.38
C GLU A 63 9.91 -5.63 10.22
N PHE A 64 9.58 -5.15 9.02
CA PHE A 64 10.32 -5.51 7.80
C PHE A 64 10.87 -4.32 7.01
N VAL A 65 10.15 -3.18 6.97
CA VAL A 65 10.60 -2.02 6.20
C VAL A 65 11.56 -1.15 7.01
N LYS A 66 11.20 -0.81 8.25
CA LYS A 66 12.08 0.01 9.13
C LYS A 66 13.35 -0.71 9.55
N THR A 67 13.34 -2.04 9.57
CA THR A 67 14.50 -2.88 9.89
C THR A 67 15.43 -3.05 8.68
N GLY A 68 15.02 -2.61 7.49
CA GLY A 68 15.78 -2.75 6.26
C GLY A 68 15.75 -4.15 5.64
N ARG A 69 14.88 -5.06 6.13
CA ARG A 69 14.69 -6.39 5.53
C ARG A 69 14.02 -6.29 4.15
N ILE A 70 13.14 -5.31 3.97
CA ILE A 70 12.47 -5.02 2.70
C ILE A 70 12.62 -3.53 2.42
N ASN A 71 13.50 -3.18 1.50
CA ASN A 71 13.82 -1.81 1.13
C ASN A 71 13.10 -1.36 -0.16
N GLY A 72 12.60 -2.31 -0.95
CA GLY A 72 11.98 -2.00 -2.24
C GLY A 72 11.09 -3.12 -2.77
N LEU A 73 10.58 -2.90 -3.98
CA LEU A 73 9.69 -3.82 -4.68
C LEU A 73 10.39 -5.14 -5.06
N GLU A 74 11.69 -5.11 -5.35
CA GLU A 74 12.48 -6.32 -5.60
C GLU A 74 12.54 -7.23 -4.36
N ASP A 75 12.79 -6.67 -3.19
CA ASP A 75 12.80 -7.43 -1.94
C ASP A 75 11.42 -8.04 -1.66
N LEU A 76 10.35 -7.24 -1.83
CA LEU A 76 8.97 -7.70 -1.65
C LEU A 76 8.61 -8.85 -2.61
N MET A 77 9.02 -8.75 -3.88
CA MET A 77 8.83 -9.79 -4.89
C MET A 77 9.58 -11.08 -4.53
N ASN A 78 10.77 -10.97 -3.95
CA ASN A 78 11.67 -12.10 -3.69
C ASN A 78 11.50 -12.76 -2.32
N VAL A 79 10.63 -12.23 -1.45
CA VAL A 79 10.30 -12.87 -0.16
C VAL A 79 9.95 -14.35 -0.35
N ASP A 80 10.56 -15.23 0.45
CA ASP A 80 10.30 -16.66 0.46
C ASP A 80 8.82 -16.95 0.77
N ALA A 81 8.23 -17.89 0.02
CA ALA A 81 6.86 -18.34 0.26
C ALA A 81 6.68 -19.01 1.64
N ASN A 82 7.75 -19.53 2.24
CA ASN A 82 7.77 -20.20 3.54
C ASN A 82 8.30 -19.31 4.67
N ASP A 83 8.40 -18.00 4.43
CA ASP A 83 8.84 -17.03 5.43
C ASP A 83 7.84 -16.97 6.59
N LYS A 84 8.20 -17.63 7.71
CA LYS A 84 7.33 -17.77 8.88
C LYS A 84 7.03 -16.43 9.55
N ASP A 85 7.94 -15.47 9.49
CA ASP A 85 7.73 -14.15 10.11
C ASP A 85 6.67 -13.38 9.34
N ILE A 86 6.79 -13.37 8.01
CA ILE A 86 5.85 -12.70 7.13
C ILE A 86 4.50 -13.43 7.14
N GLU A 87 4.47 -14.77 7.16
CA GLU A 87 3.23 -15.52 7.31
C GLU A 87 2.51 -15.19 8.63
N LYS A 88 3.26 -15.11 9.74
CA LYS A 88 2.73 -14.75 11.06
C LYS A 88 2.20 -13.33 11.12
N THR A 89 2.79 -12.39 10.40
CA THR A 89 2.36 -10.99 10.41
C THR A 89 1.23 -10.71 9.41
N TRP A 90 1.30 -11.28 8.21
CA TRP A 90 0.34 -11.00 7.16
C TRP A 90 -0.92 -11.87 7.24
N LYS A 91 -0.78 -13.16 7.58
CA LYS A 91 -1.87 -14.14 7.80
C LYS A 91 -2.96 -14.18 6.70
N ASN A 92 -2.64 -13.81 5.47
CA ASN A 92 -3.59 -13.83 4.35
C ASN A 92 -2.86 -14.13 3.03
N LYS A 93 -2.85 -15.42 2.63
CA LYS A 93 -2.12 -15.88 1.45
C LYS A 93 -2.62 -15.26 0.13
N ARG A 94 -3.92 -14.96 0.04
CA ARG A 94 -4.53 -14.38 -1.17
C ARG A 94 -4.02 -12.97 -1.44
N SER A 95 -4.13 -12.07 -0.47
CA SER A 95 -3.59 -10.70 -0.58
C SER A 95 -2.07 -10.70 -0.73
N TRP A 96 -1.35 -11.62 -0.08
CA TRP A 96 0.09 -11.74 -0.24
C TRP A 96 0.48 -12.06 -1.68
N LYS A 97 -0.21 -13.01 -2.32
CA LYS A 97 0.00 -13.34 -3.73
C LYS A 97 -0.25 -12.12 -4.63
N ILE A 98 -1.30 -11.35 -4.36
CA ILE A 98 -1.62 -10.13 -5.10
C ILE A 98 -0.48 -9.10 -4.94
N ALA A 99 0.00 -8.88 -3.71
CA ALA A 99 1.11 -7.96 -3.45
C ALA A 99 2.37 -8.34 -4.24
N LYS A 100 2.75 -9.62 -4.23
CA LYS A 100 3.90 -10.12 -5.01
C LYS A 100 3.71 -9.96 -6.52
N SER A 101 2.49 -10.20 -7.03
CA SER A 101 2.19 -10.00 -8.45
C SER A 101 2.26 -8.53 -8.87
N ILE A 102 1.75 -7.61 -8.04
CA ILE A 102 1.86 -6.16 -8.29
C ILE A 102 3.32 -5.74 -8.25
N ALA A 103 4.08 -6.15 -7.22
CA ALA A 103 5.49 -5.83 -7.09
C ALA A 103 6.29 -6.31 -8.30
N SER A 104 6.08 -7.56 -8.74
CA SER A 104 6.73 -8.11 -9.93
C SER A 104 6.44 -7.31 -11.20
N TYR A 105 5.19 -6.90 -11.40
CA TYR A 105 4.80 -6.07 -12.55
C TYR A 105 5.45 -4.68 -12.50
N LEU A 106 5.48 -4.04 -11.33
CA LEU A 106 6.11 -2.73 -11.16
C LEU A 106 7.62 -2.79 -11.33
N VAL A 107 8.29 -3.83 -10.81
CA VAL A 107 9.73 -4.06 -11.05
C VAL A 107 10.03 -4.20 -12.54
N LYS A 108 9.17 -4.90 -13.29
CA LYS A 108 9.31 -4.98 -14.75
C LYS A 108 9.25 -3.59 -15.41
N ILE A 109 8.26 -2.76 -15.05
CA ILE A 109 8.14 -1.39 -15.58
C ILE A 109 9.36 -0.55 -15.19
N LYS A 110 9.80 -0.65 -13.93
CA LYS A 110 10.98 0.03 -13.40
C LYS A 110 12.22 -0.28 -14.24
N GLN A 111 12.44 -1.55 -14.57
CA GLN A 111 13.56 -1.99 -15.40
C GLN A 111 13.44 -1.48 -16.85
N GLU A 112 12.26 -1.62 -17.47
CA GLU A 112 12.02 -1.18 -18.85
C GLU A 112 12.21 0.34 -19.02
N LYS A 113 11.79 1.11 -18.01
CA LYS A 113 11.82 2.58 -18.03
C LYS A 113 13.02 3.19 -17.30
N LYS A 114 13.88 2.38 -16.67
CA LYS A 114 15.03 2.81 -15.86
C LYS A 114 14.62 3.79 -14.74
N LEU A 115 13.61 3.40 -13.96
CA LEU A 115 13.08 4.18 -12.84
C LEU A 115 13.65 3.70 -11.50
N ASP A 116 13.38 4.45 -10.44
CA ASP A 116 13.54 4.07 -9.04
C ASP A 116 12.18 3.74 -8.38
N ASP A 117 12.24 3.36 -7.11
CA ASP A 117 11.08 3.07 -6.26
C ASP A 117 10.53 4.33 -5.58
#